data_AF-A0A2X5PEU4-F1
#
_entry.id   AF-A0A2X5PEU4-F1
#
_cell.length_a   1.000
_cell.length_b   1.000
_cell.length_c   1.000
_cell.angle_alpha   90.00
_cell.angle_beta   90.00
_cell.angle_gamma   90.00
#
_symmetry.space_group_name_H-M   'P 1'
#
loop_
_entity.id
_entity.type
_entity.pdbx_description
1 polymer ?
#
loop_
_entity_poly.entity_id
_entity_poly.type
_entity_poly.pdbx_seq_one_letter_code
_entity_poly.pdbx_strand_id
1 'polypeptide(L)'
;MIGFTLNIGAYSSEIIRATIKSVPVSQWEAAHSIGMSWRQALSRIILPQAARIAVPPLSNTFISLVKDTSLASVITVPEMFLAAQRIAAVTYQPLILYTEAALIYLFFSTILSALQNKLEIHFSREEKAES
;
A
#
# COMPACT_ATOMS: atom_id res chain seq x y z
N MET A 1 -10.86 -12.08 6.91
CA MET A 1 -9.49 -12.07 6.36
C MET A 1 -9.38 -12.72 4.99
N ILE A 2 -9.87 -13.95 4.76
CA ILE A 2 -9.77 -14.66 3.47
C ILE A 2 -10.32 -13.85 2.29
N GLY A 3 -11.47 -13.19 2.43
CA GLY A 3 -12.05 -12.37 1.34
C GLY A 3 -11.20 -11.16 0.94
N PHE A 4 -10.55 -10.51 1.92
CA PHE A 4 -9.67 -9.37 1.66
C PHE A 4 -8.36 -9.81 1.00
N THR A 5 -7.71 -10.86 1.51
CA THR A 5 -6.49 -11.40 0.89
C THR A 5 -6.75 -11.97 -0.50
N LEU A 6 -7.91 -12.57 -0.75
CA LEU A 6 -8.28 -13.07 -2.08
C LEU A 6 -8.49 -11.94 -3.10
N ASN A 7 -9.19 -10.88 -2.71
CA ASN A 7 -9.46 -9.73 -3.57
C ASN A 7 -8.16 -8.99 -3.94
N ILE A 8 -7.30 -8.73 -2.95
CA ILE A 8 -5.99 -8.09 -3.13
C ILE A 8 -5.06 -8.97 -3.96
N GLY A 9 -5.04 -10.29 -3.70
CA GLY A 9 -4.25 -11.24 -4.45
C GLY A 9 -4.67 -11.32 -5.91
N ALA A 10 -5.97 -11.32 -6.19
CA ALA A 10 -6.52 -11.29 -7.55
C ALA A 10 -6.16 -9.99 -8.28
N TYR A 11 -6.33 -8.84 -7.62
CA TYR A 11 -6.01 -7.54 -8.19
C TYR A 11 -4.50 -7.39 -8.48
N SER A 12 -3.65 -7.80 -7.54
CA SER A 12 -2.19 -7.77 -7.72
C SER A 12 -1.73 -8.72 -8.83
N SER A 13 -2.33 -9.90 -8.93
CA SER A 13 -2.07 -10.87 -9.99
C SER A 13 -2.45 -10.31 -11.37
N GLU A 14 -3.59 -9.63 -11.46
CA GLU A 14 -4.05 -9.00 -12.70
C GLU A 14 -3.13 -7.85 -13.12
N ILE A 15 -2.66 -7.02 -12.18
CA ILE A 15 -1.65 -6.00 -12.46
C ILE A 15 -0.38 -6.63 -13.03
N ILE A 16 0.17 -7.65 -12.37
CA ILE A 16 1.40 -8.32 -12.84
C ILE A 16 1.19 -8.91 -14.24
N ARG A 17 0.04 -9.56 -14.48
CA ARG A 17 -0.31 -10.13 -15.78
C ARG A 17 -0.45 -9.07 -16.87
N ALA A 18 -1.17 -7.98 -16.59
CA ALA A 18 -1.37 -6.87 -17.52
C ALA A 18 -0.03 -6.20 -17.88
N THR A 19 0.83 -6.06 -16.90
CA THR A 19 2.17 -5.46 -17.05
C THR A 19 3.11 -6.34 -17.88
N ILE A 20 3.10 -7.65 -17.69
CA ILE A 20 3.88 -8.55 -18.54
C ILE A 20 3.36 -8.51 -19.98
N LYS A 21 2.04 -8.41 -20.17
CA LYS A 21 1.41 -8.29 -21.49
C LYS A 21 1.60 -6.94 -22.17
N SER A 22 1.87 -5.87 -21.41
CA SER A 22 2.12 -4.55 -21.98
C SER A 22 3.52 -4.42 -22.60
N VAL A 23 4.41 -5.38 -22.36
CA VAL A 23 5.71 -5.43 -23.05
C VAL A 23 5.49 -5.72 -24.54
N PRO A 24 5.99 -4.88 -25.46
CA PRO A 24 5.77 -5.05 -26.89
C PRO A 24 6.21 -6.43 -27.40
N VAL A 25 5.39 -7.05 -28.27
CA VAL A 25 5.72 -8.34 -28.92
C VAL A 25 7.02 -8.25 -29.71
N SER A 26 7.36 -7.09 -30.27
CA SER A 26 8.63 -6.85 -30.97
C SER A 26 9.87 -7.11 -30.11
N GLN A 27 9.80 -6.93 -28.78
CA GLN A 27 10.90 -7.26 -27.87
C GLN A 27 11.12 -8.77 -27.76
N TRP A 28 10.04 -9.56 -27.87
CA TRP A 28 10.11 -11.01 -27.90
C TRP A 28 10.71 -11.51 -29.22
N GLU A 29 10.24 -10.95 -30.34
CA GLU A 29 10.74 -11.29 -31.67
C GLU A 29 12.21 -10.90 -31.84
N ALA A 30 12.63 -9.73 -31.33
CA ALA A 30 14.02 -9.29 -31.33
C ALA A 30 14.91 -10.22 -30.49
N ALA A 31 14.48 -10.59 -29.28
CA ALA A 31 15.22 -11.52 -28.43
C ALA A 31 15.38 -12.90 -29.09
N HIS A 32 14.33 -13.40 -29.75
CA HIS A 32 14.38 -14.65 -30.48
C HIS A 32 15.30 -14.58 -31.72
N SER A 33 15.26 -13.45 -32.44
CA SER A 33 16.08 -13.23 -33.65
C SER A 33 17.58 -13.21 -33.35
N ILE A 34 17.99 -12.82 -32.14
CA ILE A 34 19.40 -12.86 -31.68
C ILE A 34 19.75 -14.18 -30.98
N GLY A 35 18.89 -15.20 -31.05
CA GLY A 35 19.14 -16.55 -30.53
C GLY A 35 18.96 -16.70 -29.01
N MET A 36 18.25 -15.78 -28.34
CA MET A 36 17.93 -15.97 -26.92
C MET A 36 16.89 -17.08 -26.72
N SER A 37 17.16 -17.94 -25.74
CA SER A 37 16.15 -18.85 -25.20
C SER A 37 15.06 -18.10 -24.45
N TRP A 38 13.87 -18.69 -24.33
CA TRP A 38 12.73 -18.11 -23.61
C TRP A 38 13.09 -17.58 -22.21
N ARG A 39 13.87 -18.36 -21.44
CA ARG A 39 14.29 -17.95 -20.08
C ARG A 39 15.25 -16.76 -20.09
N GLN A 40 16.13 -16.65 -21.09
CA GLN A 40 17.05 -15.53 -21.23
C GLN A 40 16.30 -14.25 -21.61
N ALA A 41 15.39 -14.34 -22.59
CA ALA A 41 14.53 -13.22 -22.97
C ALA A 41 13.70 -12.76 -21.75
N LEU A 42 13.03 -13.70 -21.08
CA LEU A 42 12.19 -13.41 -19.92
C LEU A 42 12.95 -12.70 -18.80
N SER A 43 14.10 -13.23 -18.38
CA SER A 43 14.85 -12.67 -17.25
C SER A 43 15.62 -11.39 -17.56
N ARG A 44 16.13 -11.23 -18.79
CA ARG A 44 17.02 -10.11 -19.13
C ARG A 44 16.32 -8.94 -19.81
N ILE A 45 15.20 -9.18 -20.50
CA ILE A 45 14.52 -8.18 -21.32
C ILE A 45 13.11 -7.91 -20.79
N ILE A 46 12.27 -8.95 -20.69
CA ILE A 46 10.84 -8.76 -20.41
C ILE A 46 10.58 -8.43 -18.94
N LEU A 47 11.13 -9.20 -17.99
CA LEU A 47 10.89 -8.97 -16.56
C LEU A 47 11.36 -7.59 -16.08
N PRO A 48 12.55 -7.08 -16.44
CA PRO A 48 12.98 -5.73 -16.04
C PRO A 48 12.08 -4.62 -16.62
N GLN A 49 11.59 -4.78 -17.85
CA GLN A 49 10.69 -3.82 -18.49
C GLN A 49 9.30 -3.85 -17.86
N ALA A 50 8.74 -5.05 -17.68
CA ALA A 50 7.48 -5.24 -16.98
C ALA A 50 7.58 -4.68 -15.55
N ALA A 51 8.63 -5.00 -14.78
CA ALA A 51 8.79 -4.50 -13.42
C ALA A 51 8.71 -2.96 -13.33
N ARG A 52 9.32 -2.21 -14.26
CA ARG A 52 9.22 -0.75 -14.28
C ARG A 52 7.80 -0.24 -14.50
N ILE A 53 6.98 -0.96 -15.26
CA ILE A 53 5.58 -0.64 -15.52
C ILE A 53 4.68 -1.06 -14.34
N ALA A 54 5.01 -2.17 -13.65
CA ALA A 54 4.22 -2.71 -12.54
C ALA A 54 4.44 -1.97 -11.22
N VAL A 55 5.64 -1.40 -11.00
CA VAL A 55 5.97 -0.74 -9.73
C VAL A 55 5.00 0.40 -9.39
N PRO A 56 4.72 1.39 -10.27
CA PRO A 56 3.80 2.48 -9.95
C PRO A 56 2.38 2.04 -9.51
N PRO A 57 1.65 1.18 -10.24
CA PRO A 57 0.31 0.75 -9.84
C PRO A 57 0.31 -0.16 -8.61
N LEU A 58 1.32 -1.02 -8.42
CA LEU A 58 1.46 -1.82 -7.21
C LEU A 58 1.72 -0.95 -5.98
N SER A 59 2.59 0.07 -6.11
CA SER A 59 2.83 1.04 -5.05
C SER A 59 1.58 1.83 -4.69
N ASN A 60 0.79 2.26 -5.68
CA ASN A 60 -0.47 2.95 -5.44
C ASN A 60 -1.46 2.05 -4.65
N THR A 61 -1.59 0.79 -5.08
CA THR A 61 -2.43 -0.21 -4.40
C THR A 61 -1.97 -0.45 -2.96
N PHE A 62 -0.67 -0.59 -2.74
CA PHE A 62 -0.08 -0.76 -1.41
C PHE A 62 -0.39 0.44 -0.51
N ILE A 63 -0.25 1.67 -1.02
CA ILE A 63 -0.59 2.90 -0.27
C ILE A 63 -2.07 2.91 0.11
N SER A 64 -2.96 2.58 -0.83
CA SER A 64 -4.40 2.50 -0.57
C SER A 64 -4.73 1.46 0.51
N LEU A 65 -4.10 0.29 0.46
CA LEU A 65 -4.26 -0.75 1.48
C LEU A 65 -3.77 -0.32 2.85
N VAL A 66 -2.65 0.40 2.92
CA VAL A 66 -2.14 0.98 4.18
C VAL A 66 -3.12 2.02 4.71
N LYS A 67 -3.71 2.86 3.86
CA LYS A 67 -4.73 3.85 4.25
C LYS A 67 -5.99 3.17 4.76
N ASP A 68 -6.51 2.18 4.04
CA ASP A 68 -7.72 1.44 4.42
C ASP A 68 -7.51 0.68 5.73
N THR A 69 -6.34 0.06 5.92
CA THR A 69 -5.98 -0.62 7.17
C THR A 69 -5.79 0.35 8.32
N SER A 70 -5.16 1.51 8.07
CA SER A 70 -4.99 2.55 9.08
C SER A 70 -6.33 3.16 9.47
N LEU A 71 -7.22 3.44 8.51
CA LEU A 71 -8.57 3.94 8.76
C LEU A 71 -9.41 2.91 9.52
N ALA A 72 -9.38 1.65 9.09
CA ALA A 72 -10.04 0.56 9.80
C ALA A 72 -9.49 0.42 11.23
N SER A 73 -8.18 0.45 11.43
CA SER A 73 -7.56 0.42 12.76
C SER A 73 -7.94 1.65 13.60
N VAL A 74 -7.97 2.85 13.03
CA VAL A 74 -8.39 4.09 13.69
C VAL A 74 -9.88 4.08 14.05
N ILE A 75 -10.73 3.30 13.38
CA ILE A 75 -12.15 3.15 13.74
C ILE A 75 -12.33 2.01 14.75
N THR A 76 -11.64 0.88 14.54
CA THR A 76 -11.70 -0.30 15.41
C THR A 76 -11.09 -0.03 16.79
N VAL A 77 -10.04 0.79 16.89
CA VAL A 77 -9.41 1.13 18.17
C VAL A 77 -10.38 1.90 19.08
N PRO A 78 -11.05 2.98 18.66
CA PRO A 78 -12.12 3.63 19.42
C PRO A 78 -13.29 2.71 19.73
N GLU A 79 -13.76 1.87 18.80
CA GLU A 79 -14.83 0.91 19.09
C GLU A 79 -14.42 -0.09 20.18
N MET A 80 -13.19 -0.60 20.12
CA MET A 80 -12.62 -1.47 21.14
C MET A 80 -12.44 -0.71 22.46
N PHE A 81 -12.01 0.54 22.42
CA PHE A 81 -11.86 1.40 23.60
C PHE A 81 -13.22 1.72 24.23
N LEU A 82 -14.26 1.89 23.42
CA LEU A 82 -15.64 2.12 23.87
C LEU A 82 -16.23 0.85 24.48
N ALA A 83 -15.92 -0.32 23.91
CA ALA A 83 -16.24 -1.61 24.49
C ALA A 83 -15.49 -1.82 25.82
N ALA A 84 -14.20 -1.48 25.87
CA ALA A 84 -13.38 -1.53 27.08
C ALA A 84 -13.88 -0.53 28.14
N GLN A 85 -14.32 0.67 27.76
CA GLN A 85 -14.95 1.64 28.66
C GLN A 85 -16.30 1.16 29.16
N ARG A 86 -17.12 0.47 28.35
CA ARG A 86 -18.35 -0.19 28.84
C ARG A 86 -18.04 -1.23 29.90
N ILE A 87 -16.93 -1.96 29.76
CA ILE A 87 -16.46 -2.93 30.75
C ILE A 87 -15.88 -2.20 31.98
N ALA A 88 -15.08 -1.14 31.78
CA ALA A 88 -14.42 -0.36 32.81
C ALA A 88 -15.37 0.59 33.57
N ALA A 89 -16.54 0.92 33.02
CA ALA A 89 -17.63 1.63 33.68
C ALA A 89 -18.22 0.79 34.83
N VAL A 90 -17.92 -0.51 34.88
CA VAL A 90 -18.15 -1.37 36.04
C VAL A 90 -17.07 -1.18 37.12
N THR A 91 -15.92 -0.57 36.80
CA THR A 91 -14.67 -0.59 37.60
C THR A 91 -14.22 0.77 38.20
N TYR A 92 -14.93 1.89 37.93
CA TYR A 92 -14.87 3.16 38.69
C TYR A 92 -13.52 3.95 38.78
N GLN A 93 -12.70 4.10 37.72
CA GLN A 93 -11.56 5.07 37.71
C GLN A 93 -11.37 5.82 36.37
N PRO A 94 -11.93 7.04 36.17
CA PRO A 94 -12.02 7.69 34.84
C PRO A 94 -10.85 8.59 34.43
N LEU A 95 -10.15 9.25 35.36
CA LEU A 95 -9.26 10.38 35.03
C LEU A 95 -7.94 9.96 34.33
N ILE A 96 -7.37 8.83 34.75
CA ILE A 96 -6.14 8.26 34.17
C ILE A 96 -6.39 7.75 32.75
N LEU A 97 -7.55 7.13 32.52
CA LEU A 97 -7.91 6.53 31.24
C LEU A 97 -8.05 7.56 30.11
N TYR A 98 -8.63 8.73 30.42
CA TYR A 98 -8.77 9.82 29.43
C TYR A 98 -7.43 10.46 29.07
N THR A 99 -6.51 10.57 30.03
CA THR A 99 -5.16 11.12 29.79
C THR A 99 -4.33 10.19 28.92
N GLU A 100 -4.42 8.88 29.17
CA GLU A 100 -3.73 7.86 28.38
C GLU A 100 -4.25 7.80 26.94
N ALA A 101 -5.58 7.87 26.75
CA ALA A 101 -6.20 7.94 25.43
C ALA A 101 -5.75 9.20 24.64
N ALA A 102 -5.66 10.36 25.30
CA ALA A 102 -5.20 11.59 24.68
C ALA A 102 -3.73 11.51 24.22
N LEU A 103 -2.86 10.87 25.01
CA LEU A 103 -1.45 10.67 24.66
C LEU A 103 -1.27 9.73 23.47
N ILE A 104 -2.03 8.63 23.43
CA ILE A 104 -2.03 7.69 22.31
C ILE A 104 -2.50 8.40 21.03
N TYR A 105 -3.59 9.17 21.13
CA TYR A 105 -4.11 9.94 19.99
C TYR A 105 -3.09 10.95 19.47
N LEU A 106 -2.41 11.68 20.35
CA LEU A 106 -1.40 12.66 19.99
C LEU A 106 -0.18 12.00 19.33
N PHE A 107 0.24 10.84 19.82
CA PHE A 107 1.34 10.05 19.23
C PHE A 107 1.03 9.60 17.81
N PHE A 108 -0.15 8.98 17.59
CA PHE A 108 -0.56 8.52 16.26
C PHE A 108 -0.77 9.69 15.29
N SER A 109 -1.40 10.78 15.73
CA SER A 109 -1.59 11.99 14.91
C SER A 109 -0.26 12.61 14.47
N THR A 110 0.73 12.63 15.37
CA THR A 110 2.07 13.16 15.07
C THR A 110 2.81 12.28 14.06
N ILE A 111 2.74 10.95 14.20
CA ILE A 111 3.35 10.02 13.25
C ILE A 111 2.69 10.11 11.88
N LEU A 112 1.35 10.15 11.82
CA LEU A 112 0.63 10.31 10.57
C LEU A 112 0.97 11.63 9.88
N SER A 113 0.99 12.74 10.61
CA SER A 113 1.40 14.05 10.06
C SER A 113 2.84 14.04 9.54
N ALA A 114 3.76 13.37 10.23
CA ALA A 114 5.14 13.24 9.78
C ALA A 114 5.26 12.39 8.51
N LEU A 115 4.48 11.31 8.41
CA LEU A 115 4.42 10.47 7.21
C LEU A 115 3.79 11.21 6.03
N GLN A 116 2.73 11.98 6.30
CA GLN A 116 2.03 12.80 5.32
C GLN A 116 2.95 13.88 4.75
N ASN A 117 3.69 14.60 5.60
CA ASN A 117 4.71 15.56 5.16
C ASN A 117 5.81 14.91 4.30
N LYS A 118 6.28 13.71 4.67
CA LYS A 118 7.29 13.00 3.85
C LYS A 118 6.75 12.57 2.49
N LEU A 119 5.49 12.17 2.42
CA LEU A 119 4.82 11.82 1.18
C LEU A 119 4.59 13.06 0.31
N GLU A 120 4.17 14.18 0.92
CA GLU A 120 3.97 15.47 0.24
C GLU A 120 5.26 15.92 -0.45
N ILE A 121 6.40 15.89 0.25
CA ILE A 121 7.71 16.25 -0.32
C ILE A 121 8.09 15.35 -1.52
N HIS A 122 7.66 14.09 -1.54
CA HIS A 122 7.92 13.20 -2.66
C HIS A 122 7.01 13.50 -3.86
N PHE A 123 5.72 13.78 -3.61
CA PHE A 123 4.73 14.10 -4.65
C PHE A 123 4.88 15.52 -5.20
N SER A 124 5.33 16.51 -4.42
CA SER A 124 5.56 17.88 -4.91
C SER A 124 6.68 17.98 -5.96
N ARG A 125 7.48 16.92 -6.17
CA ARG A 125 8.43 16.84 -7.30
C ARG A 125 7.79 16.42 -8.61
N GLU A 126 6.62 15.78 -8.59
CA GLU A 126 5.91 15.34 -9.80
C GLU A 126 5.00 16.45 -10.33
N GLU A 127 4.37 17.25 -9.46
CA GLU A 127 3.47 18.35 -9.88
C GLU A 127 4.20 19.52 -10.57
N LYS A 128 5.52 19.67 -10.36
CA LYS A 128 6.36 20.65 -11.07
C LYS A 128 6.89 20.18 -12.43
N ALA A 129 6.61 18.96 -12.84
CA ALA A 129 6.97 18.46 -14.18
C ALA A 129 5.84 18.62 -15.21
N GLU A 130 4.64 19.08 -14.78
CA GLU A 130 3.46 19.28 -15.63
C GLU A 130 3.02 20.76 -15.76
N SER A 131 3.84 21.73 -15.31
CA SER A 131 3.68 23.18 -15.60
C SER A 131 4.92 23.77 -16.24
#